data_AF-A0A9E1HIG7-F1
#
_entry.id   AF-A0A9E1HIG7-F1
#
_cell.length_a   1.000
_cell.length_b   1.000
_cell.length_c   1.000
_cell.angle_alpha   90.00
_cell.angle_beta   90.00
_cell.angle_gamma   90.00
#
_symmetry.space_group_name_H-M   'P 1'
#
loop_
_entity.id
_entity.type
_entity.pdbx_description
1 polymer ?
#
loop_
_entity_poly.entity_id
_entity_poly.type
_entity_poly.pdbx_seq_one_letter_code
_entity_poly.pdbx_strand_id
1 'polypeptide(L)'
;MGIFDLPPRTLCIVATILGLLMVDDLTAAEQNSLGNFIILIGQVLETNAAQQAVISARQQAQINRMHEERIQKLESFLGNSI
;
A
#
# COMPACT_ATOMS: atom_id res chain seq x y z
N MET A 1 17.55 -9.98 -6.61
CA MET A 1 17.50 -8.53 -6.85
C MET A 1 16.41 -8.28 -7.89
N GLY A 2 15.23 -7.93 -7.41
CA GLY A 2 14.10 -7.50 -8.24
C GLY A 2 13.95 -5.98 -8.25
N ILE A 3 12.99 -5.48 -9.02
CA ILE A 3 12.71 -4.04 -9.14
C ILE A 3 12.38 -3.37 -7.79
N PHE A 4 11.82 -4.13 -6.85
CA PHE A 4 11.47 -3.66 -5.50
C PHE A 4 12.66 -3.56 -4.53
N ASP A 5 13.83 -4.08 -4.92
CA ASP A 5 15.06 -4.00 -4.12
C ASP A 5 15.91 -2.77 -4.50
N LEU A 6 15.51 -2.02 -5.53
CA LEU A 6 16.27 -0.85 -6.01
C LEU A 6 16.15 0.33 -5.04
N PRO A 7 17.21 1.14 -4.88
CA PRO A 7 17.10 2.41 -4.17
C PRO A 7 16.01 3.30 -4.79
N PRO A 8 15.22 4.05 -4.00
CA PRO A 8 14.12 4.86 -4.51
C PRO A 8 14.52 5.80 -5.64
N ARG A 9 15.69 6.45 -5.53
CA ARG A 9 16.21 7.34 -6.58
C ARG A 9 16.49 6.60 -7.88
N THR A 10 17.04 5.39 -7.80
CA THR A 10 17.32 4.56 -8.98
C THR A 10 16.02 4.16 -9.67
N LEU A 11 15.00 3.74 -8.89
CA LEU A 11 13.70 3.40 -9.44
C LEU A 11 13.03 4.59 -10.14
N CYS A 12 13.11 5.79 -9.55
CA CYS A 12 12.63 7.02 -10.18
C CYS A 12 13.36 7.32 -11.50
N ILE A 13 14.69 7.22 -11.53
CA ILE A 13 15.48 7.46 -12.76
C ILE A 13 15.09 6.47 -13.85
N VAL A 14 14.92 5.19 -13.52
CA VAL A 14 14.46 4.16 -14.47
C VAL A 14 13.08 4.52 -15.02
N ALA A 15 12.13 4.90 -14.15
CA ALA A 15 10.80 5.34 -14.59
C ALA A 15 10.85 6.57 -15.50
N THR A 16 11.72 7.56 -15.21
CA THR A 16 11.92 8.74 -16.07
C THR A 16 12.46 8.35 -17.43
N ILE A 17 13.48 7.50 -17.49
CA ILE A 17 14.06 7.03 -18.77
C ILE A 17 13.00 6.28 -19.59
N LEU A 18 12.25 5.36 -18.95
CA LEU A 18 11.16 4.65 -19.63
C LEU A 18 10.10 5.62 -20.14
N GLY A 19 9.70 6.61 -19.35
CA GLY A 19 8.74 7.63 -19.77
C GLY A 19 9.23 8.42 -20.99
N LEU A 20 10.50 8.79 -21.04
CA LEU A 20 11.10 9.47 -22.20
C LEU A 20 11.12 8.58 -23.45
N LEU A 21 11.46 7.30 -23.31
CA LEU A 21 11.46 6.35 -24.43
C LEU A 21 10.04 6.10 -24.98
N MET A 22 9.00 6.26 -24.16
CA MET A 22 7.60 6.10 -24.57
C MET A 22 7.03 7.32 -25.31
N VAL A 23 7.77 8.43 -25.37
CA VAL A 23 7.35 9.66 -26.08
C VAL A 23 7.56 9.52 -27.59
N ASP A 24 8.56 8.74 -28.00
CA ASP A 24 8.96 8.61 -29.40
C ASP A 24 7.78 8.15 -30.27
N ASP A 25 7.68 8.74 -31.47
CA ASP A 25 6.64 8.46 -32.48
C ASP A 25 5.17 8.76 -32.06
N LEU A 26 4.94 9.39 -30.90
CA LEU A 26 3.59 9.80 -30.46
C LEU A 26 3.36 11.31 -30.60
N THR A 27 2.16 11.69 -31.04
CA THR A 27 1.69 13.07 -30.96
C THR A 27 1.44 13.48 -29.50
N ALA A 28 1.39 14.79 -29.24
CA ALA A 28 1.10 15.32 -27.89
C ALA A 28 -0.25 14.80 -27.32
N ALA A 29 -1.25 14.60 -28.17
CA ALA A 29 -2.55 14.06 -27.75
C ALA A 29 -2.46 12.58 -27.34
N GLU A 30 -1.70 11.78 -28.08
CA GLU A 30 -1.49 10.36 -27.77
C GLU A 30 -0.65 10.18 -26.51
N GLN A 31 0.40 10.99 -26.32
CA GLN A 31 1.18 11.02 -25.09
C GLN A 31 0.32 11.36 -23.87
N ASN A 32 -0.57 12.35 -23.99
CA ASN A 32 -1.50 12.71 -22.91
C ASN A 32 -2.45 11.55 -22.58
N SER A 33 -3.03 10.92 -23.59
CA SER A 33 -3.93 9.78 -23.42
C SER A 33 -3.21 8.59 -22.73
N LEU A 34 -2.03 8.23 -23.23
CA LEU A 34 -1.20 7.16 -22.66
C LEU A 34 -0.76 7.47 -21.23
N GLY A 35 -0.32 8.70 -20.96
CA GLY A 35 0.05 9.15 -19.62
C GLY A 35 -1.11 9.05 -18.64
N ASN A 36 -2.30 9.52 -19.02
CA ASN A 36 -3.50 9.39 -18.18
C ASN A 36 -3.85 7.93 -17.88
N PHE A 37 -3.70 7.04 -18.86
CA PHE A 37 -3.91 5.61 -18.67
C PHE A 37 -2.91 4.98 -17.67
N ILE A 38 -1.61 5.32 -17.79
CA ILE A 38 -0.56 4.84 -16.87
C ILE A 38 -0.79 5.37 -15.45
N ILE A 39 -1.18 6.64 -15.32
CA ILE A 39 -1.55 7.25 -14.02
C ILE A 39 -2.71 6.48 -13.39
N LEU A 40 -3.76 6.16 -14.16
CA LEU A 40 -4.90 5.40 -13.67
C LEU A 40 -4.49 4.03 -13.13
N ILE A 41 -3.60 3.30 -13.82
CA ILE A 41 -3.05 2.03 -13.33
C ILE A 41 -2.37 2.23 -11.96
N GLY A 42 -1.51 3.24 -11.85
CA GLY A 42 -0.83 3.57 -10.59
C GLY A 42 -1.81 3.85 -9.45
N GLN A 43 -2.82 4.67 -9.71
CA GLN A 43 -3.86 5.01 -8.73
C GLN A 43 -4.66 3.78 -8.28
N VAL A 44 -4.98 2.84 -9.19
CA VAL A 44 -5.66 1.58 -8.84
C VAL A 44 -4.80 0.73 -7.91
N LEU A 45 -3.51 0.60 -8.19
CA LEU A 45 -2.57 -0.16 -7.35
C LEU A 45 -2.42 0.46 -5.96
N GLU A 46 -2.18 1.78 -5.90
CA GLU A 46 -2.01 2.51 -4.64
C GLU A 46 -3.28 2.47 -3.79
N THR A 47 -4.45 2.67 -4.39
CA THR A 47 -5.74 2.63 -3.69
C THR A 47 -6.01 1.23 -3.13
N ASN A 48 -5.72 0.18 -3.91
CA ASN A 48 -5.89 -1.20 -3.46
C ASN A 48 -4.99 -1.51 -2.25
N ALA A 49 -3.71 -1.16 -2.34
CA ALA A 49 -2.74 -1.35 -1.25
C ALA A 49 -3.13 -0.56 0.02
N ALA A 50 -3.53 0.70 -0.14
CA ALA A 50 -4.00 1.54 0.97
C ALA A 50 -5.22 0.93 1.66
N GLN A 51 -6.19 0.44 0.88
CA GLN A 51 -7.38 -0.18 1.44
C GLN A 51 -7.05 -1.50 2.18
N GLN A 52 -6.13 -2.30 1.64
CA GLN A 52 -5.65 -3.51 2.31
C GLN A 52 -4.95 -3.17 3.64
N ALA A 53 -4.15 -2.11 3.69
CA ALA A 53 -3.52 -1.65 4.92
C ALA A 53 -4.55 -1.22 5.97
N VAL A 54 -5.58 -0.49 5.58
CA VAL A 54 -6.69 -0.09 6.48
C VAL A 54 -7.44 -1.30 7.04
N ILE A 55 -7.76 -2.28 6.19
CA ILE A 55 -8.44 -3.52 6.62
C ILE A 55 -7.57 -4.27 7.63
N SER A 56 -6.28 -4.43 7.32
CA SER A 56 -5.34 -5.16 8.18
C SER A 56 -5.16 -4.45 9.53
N ALA A 57 -5.06 -3.12 9.54
CA ALA A 57 -4.98 -2.34 10.77
C ALA A 57 -6.24 -2.47 11.63
N ARG A 58 -7.44 -2.48 11.01
CA ARG A 58 -8.70 -2.70 11.72
C ARG A 58 -8.80 -4.08 12.34
N GLN A 59 -8.38 -5.12 11.61
CA GLN A 59 -8.33 -6.50 12.12
C GLN A 59 -7.38 -6.61 13.31
N GLN A 60 -6.17 -6.04 13.21
CA GLN A 60 -5.22 -6.04 14.31
C GLN A 60 -5.76 -5.31 15.55
N ALA A 61 -6.42 -4.17 15.37
CA ALA A 61 -7.05 -3.44 16.47
C ALA A 61 -8.20 -4.22 17.13
N GLN A 62 -8.94 -5.04 16.36
CA GLN A 62 -9.96 -5.94 16.93
C GLN A 62 -9.31 -7.07 17.75
N ILE A 63 -8.25 -7.67 17.24
CA ILE A 63 -7.50 -8.72 17.96
C ILE A 63 -6.96 -8.18 19.29
N ASN A 64 -6.36 -6.99 19.28
CA ASN A 64 -5.81 -6.38 20.49
C ASN A 64 -6.91 -6.13 21.54
N ARG A 65 -8.06 -5.59 21.14
CA ARG A 65 -9.20 -5.40 22.06
C ARG A 65 -9.70 -6.71 22.66
N MET A 66 -9.84 -7.76 21.85
CA MET A 66 -10.23 -9.08 22.37
C MET A 66 -9.20 -9.63 23.36
N HIS A 67 -7.91 -9.39 23.12
CA HIS A 67 -6.85 -9.80 24.04
C HIS A 67 -6.94 -9.04 25.37
N GLU A 68 -7.15 -7.73 25.33
CA GLU A 68 -7.34 -6.88 26.52
C GLU A 68 -8.55 -7.33 27.34
N GLU A 69 -9.70 -7.59 26.70
CA GLU A 69 -10.90 -8.09 27.37
C GLU A 69 -10.67 -9.44 28.05
N ARG A 70 -9.91 -10.34 27.40
CA ARG A 70 -9.56 -11.65 27.97
C ARG A 70 -8.64 -11.52 29.19
N ILE A 71 -7.66 -10.61 29.14
CA ILE A 71 -6.77 -10.34 30.26
C ILE A 71 -7.57 -9.80 31.45
N GLN A 72 -8.43 -8.80 31.23
CA GLN A 72 -9.27 -8.24 32.28
C GLN A 72 -10.19 -9.29 32.92
N LYS A 73 -10.73 -10.21 32.11
CA LYS A 73 -11.56 -11.31 32.60
C LYS A 73 -10.75 -12.30 33.45
N LEU A 74 -9.51 -12.60 33.09
CA LEU A 74 -8.63 -13.46 33.88
C LEU A 74 -8.28 -12.79 35.23
N GLU A 75 -7.96 -11.50 35.21
CA GLU A 75 -7.67 -10.73 36.42
C GLU A 75 -8.86 -10.71 37.38
N SER A 76 -10.09 -10.55 36.88
CA SER A 76 -11.28 -10.57 37.73
C SER A 76 -11.57 -11.95 38.33
N PHE A 77 -11.29 -13.05 37.60
CA PHE A 77 -11.39 -14.40 38.16
C PHE A 77 -10.37 -14.65 39.28
N LEU A 78 -9.12 -14.21 39.08
CA LEU A 78 -8.07 -14.37 40.08
C LEU A 78 -8.34 -13.49 41.32
N GLY A 79 -8.78 -12.25 41.11
CA GLY A 79 -9.10 -11.32 42.21
C GLY A 79 -10.31 -11.72 43.05
N ASN A 80 -11.25 -12.48 42.49
CA ASN A 80 -12.41 -13.04 43.22
C ASN A 80 -12.11 -14.39 43.91
N SER A 81 -10.88 -14.91 43.81
CA SER A 81 -10.49 -16.23 44.35
C SER A 81 -9.65 -16.15 45.64
N ILE A 82 -9.51 -14.96 46.24
CA ILE A 82 -8.81 -14.70 47.52
C ILE A 82 -9.80 -14.04 48.47
#